data_AF-A0A7C1Z623-F1
#
_entry.id   AF-A0A7C1Z623-F1
#
_cell.length_a   1.000
_cell.length_b   1.000
_cell.length_c   1.000
_cell.angle_alpha   90.00
_cell.angle_beta   90.00
_cell.angle_gamma   90.00
#
_symmetry.space_group_name_H-M   'P 1'
#
loop_
_entity.id
_entity.type
_entity.pdbx_description
1 polymer ?
#
loop_
_entity_poly.entity_id
_entity_poly.type
_entity_poly.pdbx_seq_one_letter_code
_entity_poly.pdbx_strand_id
1 'polypeptide(L)'
;GTGLIYSVFDHYAPMKVGTFGKRINGVLIANGVGKAVAFAIFNLQDRGRMFIGHNDEVYEGMVIGIHSRDNDLVVNPLKGKQLTNMRASGSDEAVTLVPPIRMSLEQALEFIGEDELLEVTPKALRVRKKFLLEHERKRASRS
;
A
#
# COMPACT_ATOMS: atom_id res chain seq x y z
N GLY A 1 -8.74 -4.91 23.60
CA GLY A 1 -7.44 -4.26 23.86
C GLY A 1 -7.24 -3.91 25.31
N THR A 2 -7.56 -4.83 26.24
CA THR A 2 -7.35 -4.66 27.69
C THR A 2 -6.11 -5.41 28.19
N GLY A 3 -5.35 -6.04 27.29
CA GLY A 3 -4.13 -6.76 27.64
C GLY A 3 -2.98 -5.80 27.93
N LEU A 4 -2.20 -6.12 28.96
CA LEU A 4 -0.96 -5.42 29.30
C LEU A 4 0.22 -6.27 28.81
N ILE A 5 1.13 -5.65 28.05
CA ILE A 5 2.32 -6.30 27.51
C ILE A 5 3.53 -5.43 27.90
N TYR A 6 4.53 -6.06 28.49
CA TYR A 6 5.80 -5.43 28.85
C TYR A 6 6.92 -6.24 28.21
N SER A 7 7.93 -5.56 27.66
CA SER A 7 9.08 -6.18 27.01
C SER A 7 10.34 -5.44 27.41
N VAL A 8 11.35 -6.19 27.84
CA VAL A 8 12.71 -5.69 28.15
C VAL A 8 13.71 -6.66 27.52
N PHE A 9 14.79 -6.12 26.96
CA PHE A 9 15.87 -6.94 26.41
C PHE A 9 16.54 -7.76 27.52
N ASP A 10 16.77 -9.05 27.26
CA ASP A 10 17.38 -9.98 28.20
C ASP A 10 18.85 -10.26 27.83
N HIS A 11 19.11 -11.05 26.79
CA HIS A 11 20.47 -11.36 26.30
C HIS A 11 20.50 -11.78 24.82
N TYR A 12 21.71 -11.88 24.26
CA TYR A 12 21.95 -12.48 22.95
C TYR A 12 22.11 -14.01 23.05
N ALA A 13 21.49 -14.75 22.14
CA ALA A 13 21.56 -16.21 22.07
C ALA A 13 21.82 -16.68 20.62
N PRO A 14 22.18 -17.95 20.39
CA PRO A 14 22.30 -18.50 19.04
C PRO A 14 21.03 -18.25 18.21
N MET A 15 21.23 -17.87 16.95
CA MET A 15 20.11 -17.50 16.06
C MET A 15 19.15 -18.68 15.87
N LYS A 16 17.86 -18.44 16.12
CA LYS A 16 16.82 -19.42 15.84
C LYS A 16 16.70 -19.63 14.33
N VAL A 17 16.51 -20.87 13.91
CA VAL A 17 16.29 -21.22 12.50
C VAL A 17 14.86 -20.82 12.10
N GLY A 18 14.71 -20.05 11.01
CA GLY A 18 13.41 -19.66 10.47
C GLY A 18 13.45 -18.33 9.70
N THR A 19 12.36 -18.03 8.99
CA THR A 19 12.11 -16.71 8.38
C THR A 19 11.26 -15.88 9.33
N PHE A 20 11.84 -14.83 9.90
CA PHE A 20 11.14 -13.93 10.83
C PHE A 20 10.95 -12.56 10.18
N GLY A 21 9.79 -11.93 10.41
CA GLY A 21 9.56 -10.52 10.06
C GLY A 21 9.44 -10.21 8.56
N LYS A 22 9.25 -11.21 7.69
CA LYS A 22 8.97 -10.94 6.27
C LYS A 22 7.49 -10.98 5.97
N ARG A 23 6.99 -9.89 5.37
CA ARG A 23 5.65 -9.81 4.79
C ARG A 23 5.52 -10.85 3.66
N ILE A 24 4.41 -11.58 3.65
CA ILE A 24 4.10 -12.57 2.59
C ILE A 24 3.50 -11.88 1.35
N ASN A 25 2.76 -10.79 1.57
CA ASN A 25 2.10 -10.04 0.51
C ASN A 25 3.04 -9.05 -0.18
N GLY A 26 2.77 -8.76 -1.44
CA GLY A 26 3.33 -7.63 -2.17
C GLY A 26 2.57 -6.34 -1.86
N VAL A 27 2.96 -5.26 -2.53
CA VAL A 27 2.33 -3.94 -2.40
C VAL A 27 1.72 -3.43 -3.70
N LEU A 28 0.68 -2.63 -3.54
CA LEU A 28 0.13 -1.80 -4.61
C LEU A 28 0.89 -0.47 -4.63
N ILE A 29 1.53 -0.15 -5.75
CA ILE A 29 2.41 1.03 -5.90
C ILE A 29 1.76 2.00 -6.88
N ALA A 30 1.59 3.26 -6.49
CA ALA A 30 1.07 4.29 -7.38
C ALA A 30 2.06 4.60 -8.51
N ASN A 31 1.53 4.77 -9.72
CA ASN A 31 2.31 5.05 -10.93
C ASN A 31 2.35 6.54 -11.34
N GLY A 32 1.79 7.42 -10.52
CA GLY A 32 1.65 8.83 -10.87
C GLY A 32 1.30 9.70 -9.67
N VAL A 33 1.38 11.01 -9.87
CA VAL A 33 1.11 12.04 -8.86
C VAL A 33 -0.26 12.67 -9.07
N GLY A 34 -1.03 12.82 -7.99
CA GLY A 34 -2.35 13.44 -8.04
C GLY A 34 -3.24 13.05 -6.87
N LYS A 35 -4.54 13.30 -7.01
CA LYS A 35 -5.55 12.90 -6.02
C LYS A 35 -6.20 11.59 -6.42
N ALA A 36 -6.29 10.66 -5.46
CA ALA A 36 -6.88 9.34 -5.71
C ALA A 36 -8.40 9.44 -5.95
N VAL A 37 -8.86 8.85 -7.04
CA VAL A 37 -10.27 8.91 -7.46
C VAL A 37 -11.01 7.70 -6.92
N ALA A 38 -12.22 7.90 -6.37
CA ALA A 38 -13.03 6.83 -5.78
C ALA A 38 -13.23 5.66 -6.76
N PHE A 39 -13.49 5.95 -8.04
CA PHE A 39 -13.63 4.92 -9.08
C PHE A 39 -12.36 4.06 -9.25
N ALA A 40 -11.17 4.65 -9.18
CA ALA A 40 -9.93 3.89 -9.26
C ALA A 40 -9.77 2.99 -8.01
N ILE A 41 -9.97 3.55 -6.82
CA ILE A 41 -9.86 2.82 -5.54
C ILE A 41 -10.84 1.66 -5.50
N PHE A 42 -12.08 1.86 -5.95
CA PHE A 42 -13.11 0.82 -6.04
C PHE A 42 -12.68 -0.39 -6.88
N ASN A 43 -12.01 -0.16 -8.01
CA ASN A 43 -11.50 -1.26 -8.83
C ASN A 43 -10.22 -1.89 -8.24
N LEU A 44 -9.45 -1.13 -7.46
CA LEU A 44 -8.19 -1.59 -6.86
C LEU A 44 -8.39 -2.37 -5.57
N GLN A 45 -9.46 -2.11 -4.82
CA GLN A 45 -9.76 -2.82 -3.57
C GLN A 45 -10.08 -4.32 -3.79
N ASP A 46 -10.47 -4.71 -5.01
CA ASP A 46 -10.61 -6.13 -5.38
C ASP A 46 -9.26 -6.85 -5.45
N ARG A 47 -8.17 -6.11 -5.66
CA ARG A 47 -6.81 -6.67 -5.74
C ARG A 47 -6.13 -6.72 -4.39
N GLY A 48 -6.68 -6.08 -3.37
CA GLY A 48 -6.00 -5.93 -2.10
C GLY A 48 -6.63 -4.91 -1.15
N ARG A 49 -5.97 -4.69 0.00
CA ARG A 49 -6.48 -3.75 1.01
C ARG A 49 -5.81 -2.40 0.85
N MET A 50 -6.62 -1.33 0.77
CA MET A 50 -6.13 0.01 0.48
C MET A 50 -5.65 0.75 1.74
N PHE A 51 -4.64 1.61 1.60
CA PHE A 51 -4.17 2.55 2.64
C PHE A 51 -4.69 3.98 2.42
N ILE A 52 -5.16 4.25 1.21
CA ILE A 52 -5.64 5.55 0.78
C ILE A 52 -7.15 5.53 0.58
N GLY A 53 -7.79 6.66 0.85
CA GLY A 53 -9.19 6.94 0.53
C GLY A 53 -9.34 7.86 -0.68
N HIS A 54 -10.58 8.17 -1.01
CA HIS A 54 -10.88 9.16 -2.04
C HIS A 54 -10.30 10.53 -1.67
N ASN A 55 -9.70 11.22 -2.64
CA ASN A 55 -9.03 12.52 -2.53
C ASN A 55 -7.71 12.54 -1.75
N ASP A 56 -7.21 11.39 -1.28
CA ASP A 56 -5.87 11.31 -0.72
C ASP A 56 -4.83 11.64 -1.82
N GLU A 57 -3.85 12.49 -1.47
CA GLU A 57 -2.75 12.85 -2.36
C GLU A 57 -1.73 11.73 -2.44
N VAL A 58 -1.41 11.32 -3.66
CA VAL A 58 -0.48 10.24 -3.97
C VAL A 58 0.60 10.73 -4.92
N TYR A 59 1.75 10.05 -4.90
CA TYR A 59 2.86 10.29 -5.80
C TYR A 59 3.41 8.96 -6.35
N GLU A 60 4.13 9.03 -7.45
CA GLU A 60 4.71 7.84 -8.08
C GLU A 60 5.68 7.12 -7.12
N GLY A 61 5.53 5.81 -6.97
CA GLY A 61 6.33 5.00 -6.05
C GLY A 61 5.83 4.98 -4.60
N MET A 62 4.77 5.74 -4.27
CA MET A 62 4.05 5.60 -3.02
C MET A 62 3.32 4.25 -2.96
N VAL A 63 3.41 3.56 -1.84
CA VAL A 63 2.64 2.35 -1.56
C VAL A 63 1.25 2.76 -1.08
N ILE A 64 0.23 2.30 -1.81
CA ILE A 64 -1.17 2.69 -1.60
C ILE A 64 -2.05 1.56 -1.09
N GLY A 65 -1.49 0.36 -0.92
CA GLY A 65 -2.20 -0.79 -0.37
C GLY A 65 -1.37 -2.07 -0.32
N ILE A 66 -1.95 -3.11 0.27
CA ILE A 66 -1.42 -4.46 0.36
C ILE A 66 -2.01 -5.26 -0.80
N HIS A 67 -1.15 -5.87 -1.62
CA HIS A 67 -1.63 -6.75 -2.68
C HIS A 67 -2.06 -8.11 -2.09
N SER A 68 -3.13 -8.69 -2.63
CA SER A 68 -3.60 -10.02 -2.21
C SER A 68 -2.59 -11.14 -2.50
N ARG A 69 -1.68 -10.94 -3.45
CA ARG A 69 -0.58 -11.85 -3.80
C ARG A 69 0.76 -11.33 -3.29
N ASP A 70 1.80 -12.13 -3.44
CA ASP A 70 3.18 -11.86 -3.01
C ASP A 70 3.93 -10.88 -3.92
N ASN A 71 3.57 -10.79 -5.19
CA ASN A 71 4.22 -9.88 -6.13
C ASN A 71 3.76 -8.43 -5.96
N ASP A 72 4.67 -7.49 -6.17
CA ASP A 72 4.32 -6.06 -6.24
C ASP A 72 3.57 -5.74 -7.53
N LEU A 73 2.65 -4.79 -7.46
CA LEU A 73 1.84 -4.35 -8.59
C LEU A 73 1.81 -2.83 -8.69
N VAL A 74 2.26 -2.31 -9.83
CA VAL A 74 2.15 -0.90 -10.17
C VAL A 74 0.76 -0.62 -10.72
N VAL A 75 0.07 0.35 -10.14
CA VAL A 75 -1.35 0.65 -10.40
C VAL A 75 -1.59 2.15 -10.54
N ASN A 76 -2.68 2.50 -11.23
CA ASN A 76 -3.08 3.90 -11.43
C ASN A 76 -4.28 4.28 -10.54
N PRO A 77 -4.05 4.99 -9.41
CA PRO A 77 -5.11 5.47 -8.52
C PRO A 77 -5.84 6.72 -9.04
N LEU A 78 -5.41 7.29 -10.18
CA LEU A 78 -5.93 8.53 -10.76
C LEU A 78 -6.93 8.28 -11.90
N LYS A 79 -7.14 7.00 -12.26
CA LYS A 79 -7.99 6.63 -13.40
C LYS A 79 -9.46 6.94 -13.11
N GLY A 80 -10.00 7.94 -13.80
CA GLY A 80 -11.42 8.26 -13.76
C GLY A 80 -12.32 7.24 -14.46
N LYS A 81 -13.64 7.37 -14.25
CA LYS A 81 -14.66 6.62 -15.00
C LYS A 81 -14.60 7.08 -16.47
N GLN A 82 -14.39 6.15 -17.40
CA GLN A 82 -14.51 6.46 -18.82
C GLN A 82 -15.99 6.73 -19.11
N LEU A 83 -16.33 7.96 -19.52
CA LEU A 83 -17.65 8.33 -20.02
C LEU A 83 -17.84 7.75 -21.43
N THR A 84 -17.82 6.42 -21.54
CA THR A 84 -18.39 5.78 -22.73
C THR A 84 -19.89 5.75 -22.51
N ASN A 85 -20.66 6.08 -23.55
CA ASN A 85 -22.12 6.15 -23.56
C ASN A 85 -22.78 4.80 -23.21
N MET A 86 -22.63 4.32 -21.99
CA MET A 86 -23.18 3.06 -21.51
C MET A 86 -24.62 3.31 -21.05
N ARG A 87 -25.49 3.57 -22.02
CA ARG A 87 -26.92 3.25 -21.92
C ARG A 87 -27.03 1.73 -21.95
N ALA A 88 -26.83 1.07 -20.83
CA ALA A 88 -27.17 -0.33 -20.65
C ALA A 88 -27.74 -0.51 -19.25
N SER A 89 -29.04 -0.77 -19.19
CA SER A 89 -29.77 -1.41 -18.08
C SER A 89 -29.41 -0.94 -16.65
N GLY A 90 -30.07 0.12 -16.21
CA GLY A 90 -30.57 0.30 -14.84
C GLY A 90 -29.79 -0.32 -13.68
N SER A 91 -28.63 0.23 -13.34
CA SER A 91 -28.14 0.33 -11.96
C SER A 91 -26.88 1.20 -11.98
N ASP A 92 -26.99 2.47 -11.58
CA ASP A 92 -25.81 3.22 -11.12
C ASP A 92 -25.36 2.51 -9.83
N GLU A 93 -24.41 1.58 -9.94
CA GLU A 93 -23.80 0.97 -8.77
C GLU A 93 -23.14 2.08 -7.97
N ALA A 94 -23.67 2.33 -6.77
CA ALA A 94 -23.09 3.28 -5.84
C ALA A 94 -21.68 2.79 -5.48
N VAL A 95 -20.67 3.57 -5.87
CA VAL A 95 -19.26 3.27 -5.62
C VAL A 95 -19.04 3.24 -4.11
N THR A 96 -18.98 2.04 -3.54
CA THR A 96 -18.78 1.83 -2.10
C THR A 96 -17.34 1.42 -1.85
N LEU A 97 -16.64 2.22 -1.05
CA LEU A 97 -15.24 1.99 -0.72
C LEU A 97 -15.11 1.28 0.64
N VAL A 98 -14.28 0.25 0.68
CA VAL A 98 -13.86 -0.34 1.95
C VAL A 98 -13.00 0.70 2.69
N PRO A 99 -13.22 0.92 4.01
CA PRO A 99 -12.41 1.85 4.79
C PRO A 99 -10.91 1.51 4.69
N PRO A 100 -10.04 2.50 4.42
CA PRO A 100 -8.62 2.24 4.28
C PRO A 100 -7.98 1.83 5.61
N ILE A 101 -6.98 0.95 5.54
CA ILE A 101 -6.17 0.59 6.71
C ILE A 101 -5.30 1.80 7.06
N ARG A 102 -5.50 2.35 8.26
CA ARG A 102 -4.64 3.38 8.84
C ARG A 102 -3.66 2.70 9.78
N MET A 103 -2.37 2.76 9.46
CA MET A 103 -1.31 2.19 10.28
C MET A 103 -0.80 3.18 11.31
N SER A 104 -0.45 2.69 12.50
CA SER A 104 0.43 3.41 13.42
C SER A 104 1.87 3.44 12.90
N LEU A 105 2.73 4.21 13.56
CA LEU A 105 4.16 4.27 13.23
C LEU A 105 4.81 2.89 13.37
N GLU A 106 4.51 2.17 14.45
CA GLU A 106 5.04 0.85 14.77
C GLU A 106 4.58 -0.18 13.73
N GLN A 107 3.29 -0.18 13.39
CA GLN A 107 2.74 -1.05 12.35
C GLN A 107 3.37 -0.79 10.99
N ALA A 108 3.62 0.48 10.66
CA ALA A 108 4.29 0.83 9.40
C ALA A 108 5.75 0.39 9.39
N LEU A 109 6.48 0.51 10.51
CA LEU A 109 7.85 0.03 10.65
C LEU A 109 7.94 -1.49 10.56
N GLU A 110 6.96 -2.22 11.10
CA GLU A 110 6.87 -3.67 10.95
C GLU A 110 6.49 -4.09 9.51
N PHE A 111 5.76 -3.24 8.80
CA PHE A 111 5.25 -3.52 7.46
C PHE A 111 6.28 -3.38 6.33
N ILE A 112 7.20 -2.40 6.43
CA ILE A 112 8.10 -2.06 5.32
C ILE A 112 9.12 -3.17 5.03
N GLY A 113 9.34 -3.42 3.74
CA GLY A 113 10.41 -4.30 3.26
C GLY A 113 11.77 -3.60 3.14
N GLU A 114 12.80 -4.37 2.77
CA GLU A 114 14.17 -3.85 2.58
C GLU A 114 14.28 -2.83 1.44
N ASP A 115 13.40 -2.85 0.46
CA ASP A 115 13.35 -1.92 -0.68
C ASP A 115 12.34 -0.77 -0.50
N GLU A 116 11.79 -0.65 0.71
CA GLU A 116 10.78 0.34 1.10
C GLU A 116 11.33 1.31 2.15
N LEU A 117 10.66 2.46 2.28
CA LEU A 117 10.95 3.48 3.27
C LEU A 117 9.63 3.99 3.85
N LEU A 118 9.67 4.35 5.13
CA LEU A 118 8.60 5.08 5.79
C LEU A 118 8.90 6.58 5.75
N GLU A 119 8.08 7.33 5.03
CA GLU A 119 8.06 8.77 5.04
C GLU A 119 7.22 9.26 6.23
N VAL A 120 7.87 9.99 7.13
CA VAL A 120 7.26 10.50 8.37
C VAL A 120 7.17 12.01 8.31
N THR A 121 5.97 12.53 8.51
CA THR A 121 5.71 13.96 8.69
C THR A 121 4.81 14.15 9.90
N PRO A 122 4.73 15.36 10.49
CA PRO A 122 3.84 15.61 11.63
C PRO A 122 2.35 15.31 11.36
N LYS A 123 1.93 15.29 10.09
CA LYS A 123 0.53 15.12 9.70
C LYS A 123 0.24 13.80 8.97
N ALA A 124 1.26 13.07 8.55
CA ALA A 124 1.09 11.88 7.72
C ALA A 124 2.25 10.90 7.86
N LEU A 125 1.91 9.61 7.83
CA LEU A 125 2.81 8.49 7.65
C LEU A 125 2.53 7.87 6.27
N ARG A 126 3.55 7.74 5.44
CA ARG A 126 3.41 7.17 4.09
C ARG A 126 4.49 6.14 3.82
N VAL A 127 4.10 5.00 3.27
CA VAL A 127 5.06 4.00 2.81
C VAL A 127 5.37 4.27 1.35
N ARG A 128 6.64 4.16 0.96
CA ARG A 128 7.10 4.31 -0.43
C ARG A 128 8.21 3.33 -0.76
N LYS A 129 8.41 3.06 -2.03
CA LYS A 129 9.62 2.37 -2.51
C LYS A 129 10.84 3.30 -2.43
N LYS A 130 12.02 2.71 -2.23
CA LYS A 130 13.31 3.42 -2.33
C LYS A 130 13.45 4.06 -3.71
N PHE A 131 13.29 3.24 -4.76
CA PHE A 131 13.20 3.68 -6.15
C PHE A 131 11.74 3.98 -6.51
N LEU A 132 11.46 5.25 -6.80
CA LEU A 132 10.10 5.70 -7.08
C LEU A 132 9.62 5.23 -8.45
N LEU A 133 10.50 5.27 -9.44
CA LEU A 133 10.16 4.94 -10.83
C LEU A 133 10.23 3.43 -11.05
N GLU A 134 9.27 2.89 -11.80
CA GLU A 134 9.19 1.43 -12.04
C GLU A 134 10.43 0.90 -12.77
N HIS A 135 10.96 1.65 -13.73
CA HIS A 135 12.13 1.22 -14.49
C HIS A 135 13.40 1.18 -13.63
N GLU A 136 13.53 2.05 -12.63
CA GLU A 136 14.63 2.03 -11.67
C GLU A 136 14.56 0.79 -10.79
N ARG A 137 13.36 0.41 -10.32
CA ARG A 137 13.15 -0.85 -9.57
C ARG A 137 13.56 -2.07 -10.39
N LYS A 138 13.12 -2.14 -11.66
CA LYS A 138 13.49 -3.23 -12.57
C LYS A 138 15.00 -3.29 -12.78
N ARG A 139 15.68 -2.15 -12.92
CA ARG A 139 17.13 -2.08 -13.05
C ARG A 139 17.84 -2.56 -11.76
N ALA A 140 17.38 -2.11 -10.60
CA ALA A 140 17.94 -2.51 -9.31
C ALA A 140 17.79 -4.03 -9.06
N SER A 141 16.65 -4.62 -9.43
CA SER A 141 16.42 -6.07 -9.26
C SER A 141 17.27 -6.98 -10.15
N ARG A 142 17.94 -6.42 -11.17
CA ARG A 142 18.82 -7.17 -12.09
C ARG A 142 20.29 -7.12 -11.68
N SER A 143 20.62 -6.29 -10.68
CA SER A 143 21.98 -6.09 -10.16
C SER A 143 22.17 -6.93 -8.91
#